data_AF-A0A0M0T5X0-F1
#
_entry.id   AF-A0A0M0T5X0-F1
#
_cell.length_a   1.000
_cell.length_b   1.000
_cell.length_c   1.000
_cell.angle_alpha   90.00
_cell.angle_beta   90.00
_cell.angle_gamma   90.00
#
_symmetry.space_group_name_H-M   'P 1'
#
loop_
_entity.id
_entity.type
_entity.pdbx_description
1 polymer ?
#
loop_
_entity_poly.entity_id
_entity_poly.type
_entity_poly.pdbx_seq_one_letter_code
_entity_poly.pdbx_strand_id
1 'polypeptide(L)'
;MSEINIEVVYALPERQYLRNVKVPQGATVEQAIVTSGLLTLRNDIDLTKNKVGIYSRPAKLTETLEEGDRVEIYRPLVADPKEMRRKRAERAKNNAQ
;
A
#
# COMPACT_ATOMS: atom_id res chain seq x y z
N MET A 1 -9.80 -15.36 23.10
CA MET A 1 -10.10 -14.33 22.09
C MET A 1 -10.08 -15.05 20.75
N SER A 2 -11.12 -14.92 19.95
CA SER A 2 -11.13 -15.52 18.62
C SER A 2 -10.14 -14.78 17.73
N GLU A 3 -9.27 -15.49 17.04
CA GLU A 3 -8.40 -14.93 16.00
C GLU A 3 -9.02 -15.22 14.65
N ILE A 4 -8.82 -14.30 13.72
CA ILE A 4 -9.19 -14.46 12.32
C ILE A 4 -7.93 -14.50 11.45
N ASN A 5 -7.93 -15.34 10.42
CA ASN A 5 -6.92 -15.37 9.37
C ASN A 5 -7.32 -14.43 8.25
N ILE A 6 -6.42 -13.50 7.94
CA ILE A 6 -6.59 -12.57 6.83
C ILE A 6 -5.34 -12.57 5.96
N GLU A 7 -5.48 -12.08 4.74
CA GLU A 7 -4.37 -11.91 3.79
C GLU A 7 -4.07 -10.43 3.58
N VAL A 8 -2.82 -10.02 3.77
CA VAL A 8 -2.35 -8.68 3.41
C VAL A 8 -1.50 -8.77 2.15
N VAL A 9 -1.88 -7.97 1.15
CA VAL A 9 -1.26 -7.95 -0.17
C VAL A 9 -0.73 -6.56 -0.49
N TYR A 10 0.51 -6.50 -0.95
CA TYR A 10 1.11 -5.30 -1.53
C TYR A 10 1.70 -5.62 -2.90
N ALA A 11 1.07 -5.09 -3.96
CA ALA A 11 1.44 -5.38 -5.34
C ALA A 11 2.25 -4.22 -5.97
N LEU A 12 3.54 -4.46 -6.23
CA LEU A 12 4.39 -3.61 -7.05
C LEU A 12 4.50 -4.18 -8.48
N PRO A 13 4.83 -3.36 -9.50
CA PRO A 13 5.00 -3.82 -10.88
C PRO A 13 6.02 -4.95 -11.02
N GLU A 14 7.06 -4.92 -10.19
CA GLU A 14 8.17 -5.87 -10.25
C GLU A 14 7.98 -7.04 -9.28
N ARG A 15 7.17 -6.87 -8.24
CA ARG A 15 7.02 -7.86 -7.17
C ARG A 15 5.72 -7.72 -6.40
N GLN A 16 5.08 -8.85 -6.12
CA GLN A 16 3.95 -8.91 -5.19
C GLN A 16 4.42 -9.47 -3.85
N TYR A 17 3.94 -8.86 -2.76
CA TYR A 17 4.07 -9.39 -1.41
C TYR A 17 2.70 -9.84 -0.94
N LEU A 18 2.60 -11.09 -0.49
CA LEU A 18 1.39 -11.67 0.08
C LEU A 18 1.76 -12.27 1.44
N ARG A 19 1.03 -11.87 2.49
CA ARG A 19 1.28 -12.27 3.87
C ARG A 19 -0.03 -12.66 4.54
N ASN A 20 -0.14 -13.92 4.91
CA ASN A 20 -1.23 -14.40 5.76
C ASN A 20 -0.88 -14.04 7.20
N VAL A 21 -1.79 -13.37 7.90
CA VAL A 21 -1.63 -13.02 9.30
C VAL A 21 -2.86 -13.38 10.10
N LYS A 22 -2.62 -13.71 11.37
CA LYS A 22 -3.66 -13.89 12.37
C LYS A 22 -3.79 -12.60 13.16
N VAL A 23 -5.01 -12.09 13.21
CA VAL A 23 -5.35 -10.91 14.01
C VAL A 23 -6.55 -11.22 14.89
N PRO A 24 -6.73 -10.52 16.02
CA PRO A 24 -7.94 -10.68 16.83
C PRO A 24 -9.20 -10.39 16.00
N GLN A 25 -10.28 -11.11 16.26
CA GLN A 25 -11.58 -10.84 15.65
C GLN A 25 -12.00 -9.39 15.95
N GLY A 26 -12.41 -8.65 14.92
CA GLY A 26 -12.69 -7.22 15.00
C GLY A 26 -11.46 -6.32 14.92
N ALA A 27 -10.28 -6.87 14.61
CA ALA A 27 -9.11 -6.07 14.25
C ALA A 27 -9.38 -5.20 13.03
N THR A 28 -8.71 -4.07 12.97
CA THR A 28 -8.86 -3.12 11.87
C THR A 28 -7.90 -3.45 10.72
N VAL A 29 -8.19 -2.90 9.54
CA VAL A 29 -7.29 -2.92 8.38
C VAL A 29 -5.87 -2.45 8.75
N GLU A 30 -5.76 -1.36 9.51
CA GLU A 30 -4.46 -0.86 9.98
C GLU A 30 -3.73 -1.89 10.84
N GLN A 31 -4.42 -2.49 11.80
CA GLN A 31 -3.83 -3.48 12.71
C GLN A 31 -3.32 -4.70 11.94
N ALA A 32 -4.06 -5.16 10.94
CA ALA A 32 -3.64 -6.23 10.02
C ALA A 32 -2.38 -5.88 9.25
N ILE A 33 -2.30 -4.67 8.69
CA ILE A 33 -1.12 -4.22 7.95
C ILE A 33 0.11 -4.12 8.87
N VAL A 34 -0.05 -3.57 10.07
CA VAL A 34 1.03 -3.50 11.07
C VAL A 34 1.49 -4.91 11.44
N THR A 35 0.55 -5.83 11.71
CA THR A 35 0.83 -7.22 12.08
C THR A 35 1.53 -7.99 10.95
N SER A 36 1.25 -7.65 9.69
CA SER A 36 1.92 -8.25 8.52
C SER A 36 3.41 -7.95 8.41
N GLY A 37 3.90 -6.94 9.15
CA GLY A 37 5.30 -6.50 9.08
C GLY A 37 5.67 -5.86 7.74
N LEU A 38 4.70 -5.63 6.83
CA LEU A 38 4.96 -5.01 5.53
C LEU A 38 5.47 -3.58 5.68
N LEU A 39 4.98 -2.82 6.67
CA LEU A 39 5.47 -1.47 6.97
C LEU A 39 6.97 -1.46 7.33
N THR A 40 7.43 -2.49 8.05
CA THR A 40 8.85 -2.64 8.42
C THR A 40 9.69 -3.14 7.24
N LEU A 41 9.10 -3.99 6.38
CA LEU A 41 9.79 -4.52 5.20
C LEU A 41 9.93 -3.47 4.08
N ARG A 42 9.00 -2.52 4.01
CA ARG A 42 8.84 -1.58 2.89
C ARG A 42 8.59 -0.16 3.42
N ASN A 43 9.66 0.64 3.43
CA ASN A 43 9.64 2.05 3.82
C ASN A 43 8.88 2.96 2.82
N ASP A 44 8.49 2.45 1.66
CA ASP A 44 7.68 3.18 0.67
C ASP A 44 6.17 3.03 0.87
N ILE A 45 5.74 2.21 1.84
CA ILE A 45 4.33 2.14 2.24
C ILE A 45 4.07 3.26 3.25
N ASP A 46 3.22 4.21 2.86
CA ASP A 46 2.74 5.29 3.71
C ASP A 46 1.21 5.21 3.79
N LEU A 47 0.67 4.64 4.87
CA LEU A 47 -0.77 4.46 5.03
C LEU A 47 -1.59 5.76 4.99
N THR A 48 -0.94 6.92 5.15
CA THR A 48 -1.61 8.23 4.99
C THR A 48 -1.85 8.61 3.52
N LYS A 49 -1.06 8.05 2.59
CA LYS A 49 -1.12 8.33 1.15
C LYS A 49 -1.59 7.13 0.33
N ASN A 50 -1.27 5.92 0.78
CA ASN A 50 -1.66 4.68 0.15
C ASN A 50 -3.16 4.46 0.36
N LYS A 51 -3.88 4.19 -0.73
CA LYS A 51 -5.24 3.69 -0.64
C LYS A 51 -5.18 2.23 -0.21
N VAL A 52 -6.13 1.82 0.61
CA VAL A 52 -6.31 0.43 1.00
C VAL A 52 -7.67 -0.07 0.54
N GLY A 53 -7.77 -1.37 0.31
CA GLY A 53 -9.01 -2.04 -0.05
C GLY A 53 -9.14 -3.38 0.64
N ILE A 54 -10.37 -3.89 0.71
CA ILE A 54 -10.69 -5.25 1.09
C ILE A 54 -11.36 -5.90 -0.12
N TYR A 55 -10.81 -6.99 -0.67
CA TYR A 55 -11.35 -7.69 -1.84
C TYR A 55 -11.72 -6.75 -3.00
N SER A 56 -10.76 -5.98 -3.52
CA SER A 56 -10.97 -4.98 -4.59
C SER A 56 -12.02 -3.89 -4.29
N ARG A 57 -12.53 -3.79 -3.05
CA ARG A 57 -13.39 -2.69 -2.58
C ARG A 57 -12.56 -1.68 -1.79
N PRO A 58 -12.67 -0.36 -2.03
CA PRO A 58 -12.03 0.64 -1.19
C PRO A 58 -12.48 0.50 0.26
N ALA A 59 -11.52 0.49 1.19
CA ALA A 59 -11.78 0.32 2.62
C ALA A 59 -11.09 1.43 3.42
N LYS A 60 -11.53 1.64 4.67
CA LYS A 60 -10.86 2.55 5.60
C LYS A 60 -9.88 1.79 6.49
N LEU A 61 -8.83 2.46 6.95
CA LEU A 61 -7.87 1.90 7.91
C LEU A 61 -8.54 1.46 9.23
N THR A 62 -9.62 2.12 9.62
CA THR A 62 -10.40 1.84 10.83
C THR A 62 -11.49 0.79 10.63
N GLU A 63 -11.66 0.27 9.42
CA GLU A 63 -12.68 -0.73 9.12
C GLU A 63 -12.28 -2.07 9.74
N THR A 64 -13.24 -2.78 10.32
CA THR A 64 -13.02 -4.08 10.96
C THR A 64 -12.98 -5.18 9.92
N LEU A 65 -12.12 -6.18 10.16
CA LEU A 65 -11.93 -7.33 9.28
C LEU A 65 -12.70 -8.56 9.77
N GLU A 66 -13.02 -9.42 8.82
CA GLU A 66 -13.63 -10.73 9.02
C GLU A 66 -12.71 -11.87 8.56
N GLU A 67 -13.04 -13.11 8.97
CA GLU A 67 -12.27 -14.30 8.56
C GLU A 67 -12.20 -14.41 7.04
N GLY A 68 -10.99 -14.59 6.52
CA GLY A 68 -10.75 -14.74 5.10
C GLY A 68 -10.66 -13.43 4.33
N ASP A 69 -10.72 -12.27 4.99
CA ASP A 69 -10.56 -10.98 4.32
C ASP A 69 -9.18 -10.82 3.67
N ARG A 70 -9.17 -10.14 2.51
CA ARG A 70 -7.95 -9.80 1.78
C ARG A 70 -7.76 -8.29 1.74
N VAL A 71 -6.84 -7.81 2.56
CA VAL A 71 -6.40 -6.41 2.60
C VAL A 71 -5.40 -6.15 1.48
N GLU A 72 -5.72 -5.23 0.59
CA GLU A 72 -4.87 -4.80 -0.52
C GLU A 72 -4.35 -3.38 -0.26
N ILE A 73 -3.03 -3.21 -0.30
CA ILE A 73 -2.38 -1.90 -0.21
C ILE A 73 -2.08 -1.42 -1.64
N TYR A 74 -2.75 -0.36 -2.09
CA TYR A 74 -2.53 0.22 -3.40
C TYR A 74 -1.37 1.21 -3.39
N ARG A 75 -0.69 1.35 -4.53
CA ARG A 75 0.38 2.32 -4.72
C ARG A 75 -0.18 3.75 -4.76
N PRO A 76 0.53 4.74 -4.19
CA PRO A 76 0.16 6.13 -4.40
C PRO A 76 0.28 6.46 -5.90
N LEU A 77 -0.67 7.25 -6.41
CA LEU A 77 -0.57 7.78 -7.76
C LEU A 77 0.62 8.74 -7.79
N VAL A 78 1.68 8.36 -8.50
CA VAL A 78 2.81 9.26 -8.78
C VAL A 78 2.33 10.27 -9.81
N ALA A 79 1.62 11.29 -9.34
CA ALA A 79 1.41 12.52 -10.07
C ALA A 79 2.14 13.62 -9.30
N ASP A 80 3.46 13.67 -9.45
CA ASP A 80 4.20 14.90 -9.14
C ASP A 80 4.51 15.66 -10.45
N PRO A 81 3.58 16.53 -10.91
CA PRO A 81 3.75 17.32 -12.12
C PRO A 81 4.92 18.33 -12.04
N LYS A 82 5.52 18.56 -10.86
CA LYS A 82 6.58 19.56 -10.67
C LYS A 82 7.97 19.03 -11.05
N GLU A 83 8.28 17.76 -10.79
CA GLU A 83 9.58 17.18 -11.15
C GLU A 83 9.72 16.90 -12.65
N MET A 84 8.64 16.48 -13.31
CA MET A 84 8.62 16.25 -14.76
C MET A 84 8.82 17.55 -15.57
N ARG A 85 8.39 18.71 -15.04
CA ARG A 85 8.69 20.01 -15.66
C ARG A 85 10.16 20.40 -15.53
N ARG A 86 10.82 20.12 -14.40
CA ARG A 86 12.26 20.45 -14.21
C ARG A 86 13.15 19.69 -15.19
N LYS A 87 12.93 18.37 -15.37
CA LYS A 87 13.76 17.54 -16.27
C LYS A 87 13.61 17.86 -17.76
N ARG A 88 12.52 18.50 -18.20
CA ARG A 88 12.37 18.98 -19.59
C ARG A 88 13.15 20.26 -19.87
N ALA A 89 13.32 21.13 -18.88
CA ALA A 89 14.05 22.38 -19.05
C ALA A 89 15.57 22.17 -19.21
N GLU A 90 16.14 21.13 -18.59
CA GLU A 90 17.59 20.84 -18.69
C GLU A 90 18.01 20.27 -20.05
N ARG A 91 17.14 19.52 -20.75
CA ARG A 91 17.47 18.94 -22.06
C ARG A 91 17.52 19.95 -23.21
N ALA A 92 17.03 21.18 -23.02
CA ALA A 92 17.05 22.21 -24.06
C ALA A 92 18.39 22.97 -24.14
N LYS A 93 19.30 22.81 -23.16
CA LYS A 93 20.56 23.58 -23.11
C LYS A 93 21.78 22.88 -23.75
N ASN A 94 21.69 21.59 -24.10
CA ASN A 94 22.86 20.81 -24.55
C ASN A 94 22.90 20.51 -26.07
N ASN A 95 22.03 21.09 -26.89
CA ASN A 95 22.05 20.91 -28.37
C ASN A 95 22.60 22.14 -29.12
N ALA A 96 23.42 22.95 -28.47
CA ALA A 96 24.15 24.04 -29.12
C ALA A 96 25.64 23.94 -28.74
N GLN A 97 26.32 22.91 -29.26
CA GLN A 97 27.76 22.95 -29.49
C GLN A 97 28.13 22.00 -30.63
#